data_AF-A0A8C7KF90-F1
#
_entry.id   AF-A0A8C7KF90-F1
#
_cell.length_a   1.000
_cell.length_b   1.000
_cell.length_c   1.000
_cell.angle_alpha   90.00
_cell.angle_beta   90.00
_cell.angle_gamma   90.00
#
_symmetry.space_group_name_H-M   'P 1'
#
loop_
_entity.id
_entity.type
_entity.pdbx_description
1 polymer ?
#
loop_
_entity_poly.entity_id
_entity_poly.type
_entity_poly.pdbx_seq_one_letter_code
_entity_poly.pdbx_strand_id
1 'polypeptide(L)'
;MPRIDMDVKLDFKDVLFRPKRSSLKSRSEVDLRRTFTFRNSKQSYHGIPIIAANMDTTGTFEMAQVLTLHCGGVEGFCSQVSKMFGGL
;
A
#
# COMPACT_ATOMS: atom_id res chain seq x y z
N MET A 1 9.87 33.89 -0.36
CA MET A 1 10.77 33.58 -1.50
C MET A 1 10.56 32.11 -1.85
N PRO A 2 10.09 31.77 -3.06
CA PRO A 2 9.88 30.37 -3.44
C PRO A 2 11.23 29.64 -3.42
N ARG A 3 11.29 28.46 -2.78
CA ARG A 3 12.43 27.56 -2.91
C ARG A 3 12.21 26.73 -4.17
N ILE A 4 13.17 26.79 -5.10
CA ILE A 4 13.16 26.01 -6.33
C ILE A 4 14.10 24.82 -6.08
N ASP A 5 13.56 23.60 -6.13
CA ASP A 5 14.37 22.39 -6.09
C ASP A 5 14.95 22.12 -7.49
N MET A 6 16.28 22.10 -7.58
CA MET A 6 17.03 21.89 -8.83
C MET A 6 17.44 20.42 -9.04
N ASP A 7 17.12 19.54 -8.09
CA ASP A 7 17.52 18.14 -8.14
C ASP A 7 16.73 17.35 -9.18
N VAL A 8 17.43 16.46 -9.89
CA VAL A 8 16.82 15.52 -10.83
C VAL A 8 15.87 14.57 -10.07
N LYS A 9 14.62 14.48 -10.52
CA LYS A 9 13.63 13.50 -10.04
C LYS A 9 13.42 12.46 -11.13
N LEU A 10 13.35 11.19 -10.74
CA LEU A 10 13.16 10.06 -11.66
C LEU A 10 11.74 9.50 -11.52
N ASP A 11 11.11 9.18 -12.64
CA ASP A 11 9.85 8.45 -12.68
C ASP A 11 10.08 6.93 -12.76
N PHE A 12 9.04 6.14 -12.54
CA PHE A 12 9.11 4.67 -12.70
C PHE A 12 9.50 4.22 -14.12
N LYS A 13 9.27 5.04 -15.15
CA LYS A 13 9.68 4.75 -16.53
C LYS A 13 11.19 4.93 -16.77
N ASP A 14 11.86 5.69 -15.91
CA ASP A 14 13.28 6.03 -16.06
C ASP A 14 14.20 5.01 -15.37
N VAL A 15 13.62 4.03 -14.67
CA VAL A 15 14.35 3.02 -13.89
C VAL A 15 13.99 1.60 -14.32
N LEU A 16 14.97 0.70 -14.27
CA LEU A 16 14.81 -0.72 -14.58
C LEU A 16 15.37 -1.57 -13.45
N PHE A 17 14.75 -2.72 -13.20
CA PHE A 17 15.33 -3.72 -12.30
C PHE A 17 16.55 -4.35 -12.96
N ARG A 18 17.70 -4.31 -12.27
CA ARG A 18 18.85 -5.13 -12.63
C ARG A 18 18.61 -6.55 -12.11
N PRO A 19 18.46 -7.57 -12.98
CA PRO A 19 18.21 -8.93 -12.53
C PRO A 19 19.38 -9.43 -11.67
N LYS A 20 19.04 -10.04 -10.52
CA LYS A 20 19.98 -10.73 -9.63
C LYS A 20 19.47 -12.14 -9.41
N ARG A 21 20.36 -13.13 -9.39
CA ARG A 21 19.97 -14.52 -9.18
C ARG A 21 19.29 -14.67 -7.81
N SER A 22 18.06 -15.17 -7.81
CA SER A 22 17.32 -15.54 -6.58
C SER A 22 17.63 -16.98 -6.18
N SER A 23 17.47 -17.30 -4.89
CA SER A 23 17.55 -18.66 -4.34
C SER A 23 16.20 -19.40 -4.31
N LEU A 24 15.09 -18.68 -4.51
CA LEU A 24 13.73 -19.24 -4.54
C LEU A 24 13.51 -20.10 -5.78
N LYS A 25 12.79 -21.22 -5.62
CA LYS A 25 12.55 -22.19 -6.70
C LYS A 25 11.27 -21.86 -7.50
N SER A 26 10.30 -21.22 -6.86
CA SER A 26 9.00 -20.87 -7.46
C SER A 26 8.56 -19.46 -7.08
N ARG A 27 7.75 -18.83 -7.95
CA ARG A 27 7.09 -17.55 -7.67
C ARG A 27 6.11 -17.63 -6.50
N SER A 28 5.56 -18.82 -6.24
CA SER A 28 4.64 -19.07 -5.12
C SER A 28 5.31 -19.02 -3.75
N GLU A 29 6.65 -19.13 -3.69
CA GLU A 29 7.42 -19.06 -2.44
C GLU A 29 7.73 -17.62 -2.01
N VAL A 30 7.34 -16.62 -2.81
CA VAL A 30 7.59 -15.20 -2.52
C VAL A 30 6.58 -14.68 -1.50
N ASP A 31 7.07 -14.20 -0.35
CA ASP A 31 6.25 -13.46 0.61
C ASP A 31 6.13 -11.98 0.22
N LEU A 32 4.89 -11.55 -0.01
CA LEU A 32 4.55 -10.17 -0.36
C LEU A 32 4.17 -9.32 0.85
N ARG A 33 4.00 -9.92 2.04
CA ARG A 33 3.55 -9.21 3.24
C ARG A 33 4.63 -8.26 3.74
N ARG A 34 4.21 -7.08 4.19
CA ARG A 34 5.08 -6.02 4.74
C ARG A 34 4.41 -5.39 5.96
N THR A 35 5.23 -4.97 6.91
CA THR A 35 4.80 -4.18 8.07
C THR A 35 4.96 -2.70 7.78
N PHE A 36 3.88 -1.94 7.91
CA PHE A 36 3.85 -0.48 7.81
C PHE A 36 3.51 0.11 9.17
N THR A 37 4.27 1.10 9.60
CA THR A 37 3.97 1.88 10.81
C THR A 37 3.47 3.24 10.40
N PHE A 38 2.22 3.57 10.74
CA PHE A 38 1.64 4.86 10.40
C PHE A 38 2.24 5.96 11.28
N ARG A 39 2.80 6.99 10.63
CA ARG A 39 3.48 8.10 11.32
C ARG A 39 2.60 8.80 12.37
N ASN A 40 1.33 9.01 12.04
CA ASN A 40 0.43 9.84 12.85
C ASN A 40 -0.31 9.03 13.93
N SER A 41 -0.76 7.81 13.63
CA SER A 41 -1.49 6.97 14.60
C SER A 41 -0.61 6.02 15.41
N LYS A 42 0.65 5.82 14.99
CA LYS A 42 1.58 4.80 15.52
C LYS A 42 1.06 3.36 15.42
N GLN A 43 -0.04 3.12 14.72
CA GLN A 43 -0.56 1.79 14.48
C GLN A 43 0.32 1.06 13.45
N SER A 44 0.44 -0.25 13.62
CA SER A 44 1.12 -1.13 12.68
C SER A 44 0.09 -1.89 11.82
N TYR A 45 0.36 -1.95 10.52
CA TYR A 45 -0.40 -2.75 9.56
C TYR A 45 0.54 -3.79 8.95
N HIS A 46 0.12 -5.05 8.94
CA HIS A 46 0.86 -6.14 8.32
C HIS A 46 0.02 -6.79 7.22
N GLY A 47 0.44 -6.66 5.97
CA GLY A 47 -0.32 -7.16 4.83
C GLY A 47 0.38 -6.90 3.49
N ILE A 48 -0.32 -7.16 2.38
CA ILE A 48 0.21 -6.88 1.03
C ILE A 48 0.23 -5.36 0.81
N PRO A 49 1.32 -4.77 0.26
CA PRO A 49 1.49 -3.32 0.11
C PRO A 49 0.67 -2.74 -1.06
N ILE A 50 -0.65 -2.98 -1.07
CA ILE A 50 -1.61 -2.47 -2.07
C ILE A 50 -2.76 -1.82 -1.32
N ILE A 51 -3.08 -0.58 -1.69
CA ILE A 51 -4.11 0.24 -1.03
C ILE A 51 -4.95 0.94 -2.11
N ALA A 52 -6.27 0.96 -1.96
CA ALA A 52 -7.15 1.75 -2.80
C ALA A 52 -7.01 3.25 -2.49
N ALA A 53 -6.95 4.08 -3.53
CA ALA A 53 -6.95 5.53 -3.36
C ALA A 53 -8.31 6.02 -2.85
N ASN A 54 -8.28 7.06 -2.01
CA ASN A 54 -9.47 7.76 -1.54
C ASN A 54 -10.01 8.68 -2.64
N MET A 55 -10.69 8.11 -3.63
CA MET A 55 -11.38 8.82 -4.72
C MET A 55 -12.79 8.27 -4.89
N ASP A 56 -13.71 9.10 -5.38
CA ASP A 56 -15.16 8.83 -5.43
C ASP A 56 -15.53 7.47 -6.06
N THR A 57 -14.80 7.03 -7.09
CA THR A 57 -15.09 5.78 -7.80
C THR A 57 -14.17 4.61 -7.44
N THR A 58 -13.14 4.83 -6.62
CA THR A 58 -12.17 3.77 -6.25
C THR A 58 -12.26 3.34 -4.78
N GLY A 59 -12.60 4.26 -3.88
CA GLY A 59 -12.65 4.03 -2.43
C GLY A 59 -13.99 3.50 -1.94
N THR A 60 -14.68 2.66 -2.70
CA THR A 60 -16.02 2.16 -2.34
C THR A 60 -15.96 1.06 -1.27
N PHE A 61 -17.04 0.90 -0.49
CA PHE A 61 -17.12 -0.17 0.52
C PHE A 61 -17.03 -1.58 -0.10
N GLU A 62 -17.58 -1.77 -1.29
CA GLU A 62 -17.45 -3.03 -2.05
C GLU A 62 -15.97 -3.34 -2.35
N MET A 63 -15.20 -2.33 -2.77
CA MET A 63 -13.78 -2.48 -3.02
C MET A 63 -13.01 -2.82 -1.73
N ALA A 64 -13.39 -2.21 -0.60
CA ALA A 64 -12.78 -2.51 0.70
C ALA A 64 -13.01 -3.97 1.12
N GLN A 65 -14.20 -4.54 0.86
CA GLN A 65 -14.49 -5.95 1.15
C GLN A 65 -13.62 -6.89 0.32
N VAL A 66 -13.52 -6.65 -0.99
CA VAL A 66 -12.72 -7.46 -1.92
C VAL A 66 -11.23 -7.39 -1.58
N LEU A 67 -10.71 -6.19 -1.30
CA LEU A 67 -9.31 -6.02 -0.91
C LEU A 67 -8.99 -6.71 0.42
N THR A 68 -9.92 -6.71 1.38
CA THR A 68 -9.71 -7.40 2.66
C THR A 68 -9.56 -8.91 2.46
N LEU A 69 -10.34 -9.51 1.55
CA LEU A 69 -10.27 -10.94 1.23
C LEU A 69 -8.92 -11.34 0.59
N HIS A 70 -8.41 -10.53 -0.34
CA HIS A 70 -7.23 -10.88 -1.14
C HIS A 70 -5.90 -10.39 -0.56
N CYS A 71 -5.87 -9.21 0.07
CA CYS A 71 -4.64 -8.57 0.51
C CYS A 71 -4.27 -8.87 1.97
N GLY A 72 -5.12 -9.59 2.70
CA GLY A 72 -4.87 -10.07 4.06
C GLY A 72 -4.63 -8.93 5.04
N GLY A 73 -5.70 -8.42 5.65
CA GLY A 73 -5.61 -7.31 6.59
C GLY A 73 -6.90 -7.09 7.36
N VAL A 74 -7.27 -8.05 8.21
CA VAL A 74 -8.61 -8.07 8.83
C VAL A 74 -8.76 -7.08 10.00
N GLU A 75 -7.70 -6.47 10.56
CA GLU A 75 -7.89 -5.75 11.84
C GLU A 75 -7.53 -4.26 11.84
N GLY A 76 -6.60 -3.81 11.00
CA GLY A 76 -6.15 -2.40 11.01
C GLY A 76 -6.84 -1.49 10.01
N PHE A 77 -6.86 -1.91 8.73
CA PHE A 77 -7.21 -1.01 7.62
C PHE A 77 -8.73 -0.76 7.52
N CYS A 78 -9.56 -1.80 7.67
CA CYS A 78 -11.01 -1.67 7.63
C CYS A 78 -11.56 -0.81 8.80
N SER A 79 -10.96 -0.91 9.99
CA SER A 79 -11.29 -0.06 11.15
C SER A 79 -10.95 1.42 10.90
N GLN A 80 -9.85 1.70 10.21
CA GLN A 80 -9.44 3.07 9.89
C GLN A 80 -10.21 3.68 8.71
N VAL A 81 -10.55 2.90 7.69
CA VAL A 81 -11.44 3.34 6.60
C VAL A 81 -12.82 3.67 7.16
N SER A 82 -13.37 2.81 8.02
CA SER A 82 -14.64 3.10 8.74
C SER A 82 -14.56 4.38 9.60
N LYS A 83 -13.40 4.64 10.24
CA LYS A 83 -13.16 5.90 10.97
C LYS A 83 -12.88 7.12 10.08
N MET A 84 -12.37 6.94 8.86
CA MET A 84 -12.05 8.03 7.92
C MET A 84 -13.26 8.50 7.11
N PHE A 85 -14.19 7.60 6.77
CA PHE A 85 -15.37 7.91 5.96
C PHE A 85 -16.60 8.36 6.77
N GLY A 86 -16.44 8.61 8.07
CA GLY A 86 -17.51 9.06 8.95
C GLY A 86 -18.23 7.88 9.58
N GLY A 87 -18.21 7.86 10.91
CA GLY A 87 -19.08 6.98 11.67
C GLY A 87 -20.55 7.24 11.33
N LEU A 88 -21.28 6.15 11.16
CA LEU A 88 -22.58 6.04 11.81
C LEU A 88 -22.34 5.53 13.23
#